data_AF-A0A7K0A6V9-F1
#
_entry.id   AF-A0A7K0A6V9-F1
#
_cell.length_a   1.000
_cell.length_b   1.000
_cell.length_c   1.000
_cell.angle_alpha   90.00
_cell.angle_beta   90.00
_cell.angle_gamma   90.00
#
_symmetry.space_group_name_H-M   'P 1'
#
loop_
_entity.id
_entity.type
_entity.pdbx_description
1 polymer ?
#
loop_
_entity_poly.entity_id
_entity_poly.type
_entity_poly.pdbx_seq_one_letter_code
_entity_poly.pdbx_strand_id
1 'polypeptide(L)'
;MRIETDLLRIVPRDRWGEVPDLFIFHGRRTCDAKRPECERCTVEPWCPSSQEAGFPDLFRVPRKKRPAKKNPKAATKKKPVAGNRPTKKT
;
A
#
# COMPACT_ATOMS: atom_id res chain seq x y z
N MET A 1 -6.68 25.34 8.24
CA MET A 1 -6.85 23.88 8.44
C MET A 1 -8.05 23.66 9.34
N ARG A 2 -9.02 22.79 9.00
CA ARG A 2 -10.23 22.55 9.82
C ARG A 2 -10.02 21.46 10.89
N ILE A 3 -9.33 20.39 10.50
CA ILE A 3 -9.02 19.21 11.36
C ILE A 3 -8.30 19.60 12.66
N GLU A 4 -7.31 20.48 12.58
CA GLU A 4 -6.51 20.88 13.74
C GLU A 4 -7.38 21.61 14.77
N THR A 5 -8.19 22.58 14.35
CA THR A 5 -9.09 23.31 15.24
C THR A 5 -10.11 22.38 15.91
N ASP A 6 -10.68 21.44 15.17
CA ASP A 6 -11.64 20.48 15.72
C ASP A 6 -10.96 19.56 16.75
N LEU A 7 -9.71 19.15 16.50
CA LEU A 7 -8.94 18.33 17.42
C LEU A 7 -8.59 19.08 18.72
N LEU A 8 -8.15 20.34 18.61
CA LEU A 8 -7.81 21.17 19.77
C LEU A 8 -9.00 21.46 20.69
N ARG A 9 -10.24 21.36 20.18
CA ARG A 9 -11.47 21.51 20.98
C ARG A 9 -11.78 20.27 21.83
N ILE A 10 -11.26 19.11 21.45
CA ILE A 10 -11.54 17.82 22.11
C ILE A 10 -10.37 17.42 23.02
N VAL A 11 -9.15 17.74 22.62
CA VAL A 11 -7.92 17.31 23.31
C VAL A 11 -7.56 18.29 24.45
N PRO A 12 -7.30 17.79 25.67
CA PRO A 12 -6.76 18.59 26.77
C PRO A 12 -5.47 19.33 26.39
N ARG A 13 -5.32 20.59 26.83
CA ARG A 13 -4.23 21.48 26.40
C ARG A 13 -2.83 20.97 26.74
N ASP A 14 -2.71 20.20 27.81
CA ASP A 14 -1.48 19.52 28.25
C ASP A 14 -0.98 18.48 27.23
N ARG A 15 -1.86 17.93 26.38
CA ARG A 15 -1.52 16.83 25.46
C ARG A 15 -1.38 17.24 24.01
N TRP A 16 -1.47 18.53 23.70
CA TRP A 16 -1.45 19.03 22.32
C TRP A 16 -0.17 18.66 21.57
N GLY A 17 0.96 18.54 22.26
CA GLY A 17 2.23 18.09 21.64
C GLY A 17 2.27 16.59 21.35
N GLU A 18 1.62 15.77 22.19
CA GLU A 18 1.72 14.30 22.11
C GLU A 18 0.73 13.70 21.11
N VAL A 19 -0.46 14.31 20.97
CA VAL A 19 -1.53 13.77 20.11
C VAL A 19 -1.12 13.64 18.64
N PRO A 20 -0.46 14.63 18.00
CA PRO A 20 0.03 14.48 16.63
C PRO A 20 1.00 13.31 16.49
N ASP A 21 1.94 13.16 17.43
CA ASP A 21 2.90 12.05 17.43
C ASP A 21 2.18 10.70 17.55
N LEU A 22 1.19 10.60 18.46
CA LEU A 22 0.37 9.40 18.60
C LEU A 22 -0.34 9.04 17.30
N PHE A 23 -0.94 10.00 16.60
CA PHE A 23 -1.58 9.73 15.30
C PHE A 23 -0.59 9.33 14.22
N ILE A 24 0.58 9.96 14.15
CA ILE A 24 1.64 9.60 13.21
C ILE A 24 2.13 8.18 13.48
N PHE A 25 2.43 7.84 14.73
CA PHE A 25 2.88 6.49 15.10
C PHE A 25 1.79 5.45 14.84
N HIS A 26 0.55 5.75 15.19
CA HIS A 26 -0.58 4.85 14.96
C HIS A 26 -0.80 4.60 13.46
N GLY A 27 -0.83 5.66 12.64
CA GLY A 27 -0.97 5.54 11.19
C GLY A 27 0.18 4.79 10.53
N ARG A 28 1.39 4.88 11.07
CA ARG A 28 2.57 4.18 10.51
C ARG A 28 2.69 2.72 10.96
N ARG A 29 2.20 2.38 12.15
CA ARG A 29 2.41 1.05 12.76
C ARG A 29 1.16 0.17 12.78
N THR A 30 -0.04 0.74 12.67
CA THR A 30 -1.30 0.01 12.86
C THR A 30 -2.32 0.38 11.79
N CYS A 31 -2.59 1.66 11.57
CA CYS A 31 -3.53 2.14 10.55
C CYS A 31 -2.80 2.49 9.23
N ASP A 32 -1.96 1.59 8.72
CA ASP A 32 -1.21 1.81 7.47
C ASP A 32 -2.17 2.01 6.30
N ALA A 33 -1.96 3.04 5.48
CA ALA A 33 -2.87 3.41 4.40
C ALA A 33 -3.07 2.32 3.33
N LYS A 34 -2.16 1.33 3.23
CA LYS A 34 -2.28 0.22 2.28
C LYS A 34 -2.73 -1.06 2.94
N ARG A 35 -2.41 -1.32 4.21
CA ARG A 35 -2.71 -2.58 4.93
C ARG A 35 -2.81 -2.32 6.44
N PRO A 36 -3.88 -1.69 6.94
CA PRO A 36 -4.13 -1.54 8.37
C PRO A 36 -4.29 -2.90 9.05
N GLU A 37 -3.81 -2.98 10.29
CA GLU A 37 -3.92 -4.13 11.19
C GLU A 37 -5.14 -3.93 12.13
N CYS A 38 -6.35 -3.85 11.56
CA CYS A 38 -7.59 -3.58 12.32
C CYS A 38 -7.80 -4.56 13.48
N GLU A 39 -7.45 -5.84 13.30
CA GLU A 39 -7.58 -6.90 14.31
C GLU A 39 -6.76 -6.67 15.58
N ARG A 40 -5.68 -5.85 15.47
CA ARG A 40 -4.79 -5.51 16.59
C ARG A 40 -4.91 -4.04 16.98
N CYS A 41 -5.86 -3.32 16.39
CA CYS A 41 -6.07 -1.90 16.61
C CYS A 41 -6.90 -1.67 17.86
N THR A 42 -6.32 -1.01 18.87
CA THR A 42 -7.00 -0.72 20.14
C THR A 42 -8.23 0.18 19.96
N VAL A 43 -8.30 0.96 18.87
CA VAL A 43 -9.43 1.85 18.57
C VAL A 43 -10.44 1.28 17.58
N GLU A 44 -10.29 0.01 17.15
CA GLU A 44 -11.25 -0.67 16.25
C GLU A 44 -12.71 -0.56 16.72
N PRO A 45 -13.03 -0.74 18.03
CA PRO A 45 -14.42 -0.72 18.50
C PRO A 45 -15.13 0.63 18.31
N TRP A 46 -14.37 1.71 18.08
CA TRP A 46 -14.88 3.06 17.84
C TRP A 46 -14.58 3.56 16.41
N CYS A 47 -14.03 2.69 15.54
CA CYS A 47 -13.55 3.09 14.22
C CYS A 47 -14.67 2.94 13.16
N PRO A 48 -15.24 4.05 12.66
CA PRO A 48 -16.28 3.97 11.62
C PRO A 48 -15.73 3.37 10.32
N SER A 49 -14.45 3.57 10.01
CA SER A 49 -13.83 2.97 8.81
C SER A 49 -13.73 1.44 8.88
N SER A 50 -13.75 0.85 10.08
CA SER A 50 -13.78 -0.60 10.29
C SER A 50 -15.20 -1.16 10.42
N GLN A 51 -16.16 -0.32 10.84
CA GLN A 51 -17.51 -0.74 11.24
C GLN A 51 -18.62 -0.34 10.25
N GLU A 52 -18.50 0.77 9.54
CA GLU A 52 -19.56 1.27 8.65
C GLU A 52 -19.47 0.69 7.23
N ALA A 53 -20.62 0.14 6.84
CA ALA A 53 -20.90 -0.68 5.69
C ALA A 53 -21.19 0.14 4.42
N GLY A 54 -20.57 -0.25 3.31
CA GLY A 54 -20.90 0.23 1.97
C GLY A 54 -19.73 0.14 0.99
N PHE A 55 -18.51 0.25 1.51
CA PHE A 55 -17.31 -0.22 0.84
C PHE A 55 -16.81 -1.42 1.63
N PRO A 56 -16.51 -2.58 1.01
CA PRO A 56 -15.76 -3.60 1.72
C PRO A 56 -14.52 -2.90 2.24
N ASP A 57 -14.19 -3.08 3.52
CA ASP A 57 -12.88 -2.72 4.01
C ASP A 57 -11.87 -3.38 3.06
N LEU A 58 -11.26 -2.59 2.17
CA LEU A 58 -10.30 -3.06 1.17
C LEU A 58 -9.08 -3.73 1.83
N PHE A 59 -9.02 -3.64 3.16
CA PHE A 59 -7.96 -4.13 4.02
C PHE A 59 -8.32 -5.40 4.80
N ARG A 60 -9.53 -5.52 5.38
CA ARG A 60 -10.00 -6.79 5.98
C ARG A 60 -10.33 -7.84 4.94
N VAL A 61 -10.67 -7.43 3.71
CA VAL A 61 -10.80 -8.37 2.59
C VAL A 61 -9.40 -8.68 2.03
N PRO A 62 -8.98 -9.96 1.94
CA PRO A 62 -7.71 -10.32 1.33
C PRO A 62 -7.65 -9.76 -0.09
N ARG A 63 -6.74 -8.81 -0.36
CA ARG A 63 -6.55 -8.28 -1.71
C ARG A 63 -6.30 -9.43 -2.67
N LYS A 64 -7.26 -9.72 -3.57
CA LYS A 64 -7.04 -10.62 -4.71
C LYS A 64 -5.75 -10.17 -5.40
N LYS A 65 -4.76 -11.05 -5.49
CA LYS A 65 -3.52 -10.79 -6.23
C LYS A 65 -3.93 -10.33 -7.62
N ARG A 66 -3.59 -9.09 -7.97
CA ARG A 66 -3.85 -8.56 -9.31
C ARG A 66 -3.12 -9.48 -10.30
N PRO A 67 -3.80 -10.04 -11.32
CA PRO A 67 -3.16 -10.98 -12.24
C PRO A 67 -1.96 -10.30 -12.90
N ALA A 68 -0.85 -11.02 -13.02
CA ALA A 68 0.36 -10.54 -13.65
C ALA A 68 0.03 -10.11 -15.09
N LYS A 69 0.26 -8.83 -15.42
CA LYS A 69 0.17 -8.35 -16.80
C LYS A 69 1.23 -9.10 -17.61
N LYS A 70 0.81 -10.04 -18.47
CA LYS A 70 1.67 -10.61 -19.51
C LYS A 70 2.04 -9.46 -20.45
N ASN A 71 3.33 -9.16 -20.57
CA ASN A 71 3.81 -8.11 -21.47
C ASN A 71 4.00 -8.75 -22.87
N PRO A 72 3.29 -8.32 -23.93
CA PRO A 72 3.38 -8.95 -25.25
C PRO A 72 4.62 -8.53 -26.08
N LYS A 73 5.66 -7.94 -25.47
CA LYS A 73 6.82 -7.42 -26.21
C LYS A 73 8.06 -8.31 -26.05
N ALA A 74 8.11 -9.36 -26.85
CA ALA A 74 9.35 -9.98 -27.31
C ALA A 74 9.17 -10.56 -28.73
N ALA A 75 8.59 -9.77 -29.63
CA ALA A 75 8.64 -10.02 -31.06
C ALA A 75 9.49 -8.92 -31.71
N THR A 76 10.81 -9.11 -31.70
CA THR A 76 11.71 -8.36 -32.59
C THR A 76 12.55 -9.34 -33.37
N LYS A 77 12.16 -9.50 -34.63
CA LYS A 77 12.87 -10.22 -35.69
C LYS A 77 14.33 -9.79 -35.78
N LYS A 78 15.26 -10.75 -35.88
CA LYS A 78 16.47 -10.63 -36.71
C LYS A 78 16.76 -11.98 -37.39
N LYS A 79 16.50 -12.04 -38.70
CA LYS A 79 16.98 -13.04 -39.66
C LYS A 79 18.19 -12.41 -40.39
N PRO A 80 18.95 -13.16 -41.19
CA PRO A 80 20.08 -14.04 -40.86
C PRO A 80 21.44 -13.33 -41.07
N VAL A 81 22.56 -13.92 -40.64
CA VAL A 81 23.86 -13.60 -41.27
C VAL A 81 24.62 -14.88 -41.58
N ALA A 82 24.93 -15.06 -42.86
CA ALA A 82 25.70 -16.15 -43.40
C ALA A 82 27.20 -15.90 -43.16
N GLY A 83 27.96 -16.97 -42.90
CA GLY A 83 29.43 -16.90 -42.88
C GLY A 83 30.04 -18.07 -42.14
N ASN A 84 30.01 -19.28 -42.72
CA ASN A 84 30.86 -20.36 -42.23
C ASN A 84 32.17 -20.38 -43.01
N ARG A 85 33.27 -20.15 -42.27
CA ARG A 85 34.65 -20.08 -42.74
C ARG A 85 35.17 -21.52 -42.92
N PRO A 86 35.77 -21.90 -44.05
CA PRO A 86 36.30 -23.25 -44.21
C PRO A 86 37.47 -23.47 -43.25
N THR A 87 37.35 -24.48 -42.41
CA THR A 87 38.41 -24.95 -41.50
C THR A 87 39.54 -25.58 -42.32
N LYS A 88 40.67 -24.89 -42.43
CA LYS A 88 41.97 -25.53 -42.67
C LYS A 88 42.42 -26.18 -41.35
N LYS A 89 42.51 -27.50 -41.26
CA LYS A 89 43.64 -28.19 -40.60
C LYS A 89 43.60 -29.71 -40.80
N THR A 90 44.66 -30.16 -41.48
CA THR A 90 45.34 -31.48 -41.48
C THR A 90 44.57 -32.69 -41.98
#